data_AF-A2Q817-F1
#
_entry.id   AF-A2Q817-F1
#
_cell.length_a   1.000
_cell.length_b   1.000
_cell.length_c   1.000
_cell.angle_alpha   90.00
_cell.angle_beta   90.00
_cell.angle_gamma   90.00
#
_symmetry.space_group_name_H-M   'P 1'
#
loop_
_entity.id
_entity.type
_entity.pdbx_description
1 polymer ?
#
loop_
_entity_poly.entity_id
_entity_poly.type
_entity_poly.pdbx_seq_one_letter_code
_entity_poly.pdbx_strand_id
1 'polypeptide(L)'
;MLAATLLSLSAVAVALPASTYDALPTAGTVINLDITALNETYTVQENDTLSAIAAKYGVGTCDLARLNILADPNFIYAGEVLRIPAQPTFPDDLSCFSTNNTEATNTCIDSGPHVYTIMPGDTIQKIANERFNITVESVINQTAQTGYIAALNPGPYDVLQTGETVKIPICDNTACTMTQFTLGYGTLQDFATYYGVAVGQIMALNLGYNHSEAAVPLGVLYDCSAVN
;
A
#
# COMPACT_ATOMS: atom_id res chain seq x y z
N MET A 1 -45.61 -49.37 8.61
CA MET A 1 -45.62 -47.90 8.65
C MET A 1 -44.22 -47.43 8.99
N LEU A 2 -43.50 -46.82 8.05
CA LEU A 2 -42.53 -45.75 8.32
C LEU A 2 -42.22 -45.11 6.96
N ALA A 3 -42.68 -43.87 6.77
CA ALA A 3 -42.43 -43.07 5.57
C ALA A 3 -41.15 -42.28 5.77
N ALA A 4 -40.23 -42.33 4.81
CA ALA A 4 -39.03 -41.50 4.79
C ALA A 4 -39.36 -40.16 4.12
N THR A 5 -39.39 -39.08 4.91
CA THR A 5 -39.52 -37.70 4.43
C THR A 5 -38.15 -37.17 4.05
N LEU A 6 -37.96 -36.83 2.77
CA LEU A 6 -36.83 -36.07 2.24
C LEU A 6 -36.95 -34.61 2.68
N LEU A 7 -35.97 -34.12 3.45
CA LEU A 7 -35.80 -32.69 3.73
C LEU A 7 -34.95 -32.07 2.61
N SER A 8 -35.55 -31.19 1.81
CA SER A 8 -34.84 -30.33 0.87
C SER A 8 -34.16 -29.18 1.62
N LEU A 9 -32.84 -29.09 1.55
CA LEU A 9 -32.08 -27.92 2.03
C LEU A 9 -32.14 -26.83 0.94
N SER A 10 -32.97 -25.82 1.14
CA SER A 10 -32.92 -24.58 0.36
C SER A 10 -31.79 -23.71 0.92
N ALA A 11 -30.72 -23.51 0.15
CA ALA A 11 -29.70 -22.52 0.46
C ALA A 11 -30.31 -21.12 0.32
N VAL A 12 -30.48 -20.41 1.44
CA VAL A 12 -30.83 -18.99 1.42
C VAL A 12 -29.52 -18.23 1.19
N ALA A 13 -29.37 -17.65 0.00
CA ALA A 13 -28.32 -16.69 -0.26
C ALA A 13 -28.58 -15.44 0.60
N VAL A 14 -27.75 -15.22 1.62
CA VAL A 14 -27.75 -13.97 2.37
C VAL A 14 -26.99 -12.95 1.53
N ALA A 15 -27.70 -11.96 0.99
CA ALA A 15 -27.08 -10.82 0.33
C ALA A 15 -26.28 -10.02 1.36
N LEU A 16 -25.02 -9.73 1.06
CA LEU A 16 -24.20 -8.81 1.85
C LEU A 16 -24.85 -7.41 1.78
N PRO A 17 -24.89 -6.65 2.89
CA PRO A 17 -25.41 -5.28 2.86
C PRO A 17 -24.49 -4.44 1.97
N ALA A 18 -25.09 -3.68 1.06
CA ALA A 18 -24.38 -2.68 0.28
C ALA A 18 -23.81 -1.63 1.24
N SER A 19 -22.47 -1.50 1.30
CA SER A 19 -21.84 -0.36 1.95
C SER A 19 -22.31 0.91 1.27
N THR A 20 -23.01 1.76 2.00
CA THR A 20 -23.33 3.12 1.57
C THR A 20 -22.05 3.93 1.64
N TYR A 21 -21.38 4.08 0.50
CA TYR A 21 -20.35 5.10 0.33
C TYR A 21 -21.08 6.45 0.32
N ASP A 22 -21.14 7.10 1.47
CA ASP A 22 -21.65 8.47 1.56
C ASP A 22 -20.69 9.42 0.82
N ALA A 23 -21.25 10.02 -0.24
CA ALA A 23 -20.86 11.26 -0.93
C ALA A 23 -19.47 11.34 -1.61
N LEU A 24 -19.42 10.92 -2.89
CA LEU A 24 -18.54 11.53 -3.90
C LEU A 24 -19.29 12.74 -4.53
N PRO A 25 -18.65 13.90 -4.79
CA PRO A 25 -19.33 15.12 -5.20
C PRO A 25 -20.09 15.01 -6.53
N THR A 26 -21.33 15.47 -6.51
CA THR A 26 -22.33 15.40 -7.60
C THR A 26 -22.10 16.44 -8.70
N ALA A 27 -20.96 16.40 -9.36
CA ALA A 27 -20.71 17.19 -10.57
C ALA A 27 -20.06 16.34 -11.68
N GLY A 28 -20.76 15.26 -12.06
CA GLY A 28 -20.40 14.42 -13.19
C GLY A 28 -21.57 13.49 -13.53
N THR A 29 -21.84 13.32 -14.82
CA THR A 29 -22.85 12.41 -15.35
C THR A 29 -22.71 11.02 -14.72
N VAL A 30 -23.70 10.57 -13.96
CA VAL A 30 -23.81 9.16 -13.53
C VAL A 30 -24.16 8.32 -14.76
N ILE A 31 -23.15 7.68 -15.35
CA ILE A 31 -23.37 6.60 -16.29
C ILE A 31 -23.66 5.38 -15.44
N ASN A 32 -24.91 4.94 -15.41
CA ASN A 32 -25.27 3.64 -14.84
C ASN A 32 -24.69 2.55 -15.76
N LEU A 33 -23.41 2.23 -15.56
CA LEU A 33 -22.77 1.08 -16.18
C LEU A 33 -23.35 -0.14 -15.47
N ASP A 34 -23.89 -1.08 -16.24
CA ASP A 34 -24.28 -2.39 -15.75
C ASP A 34 -22.99 -3.11 -15.31
N ILE A 35 -22.57 -2.86 -14.05
CA ILE A 35 -21.38 -3.46 -13.45
C ILE A 35 -21.77 -4.87 -13.02
N THR A 36 -21.99 -5.74 -14.01
CA THR A 36 -21.71 -7.15 -13.80
C THR A 36 -20.23 -7.20 -13.48
N ALA A 37 -19.91 -7.28 -12.18
CA ALA A 37 -18.56 -7.61 -11.73
C ALA A 37 -18.20 -8.90 -12.46
N LEU A 38 -17.36 -8.78 -13.48
CA LEU A 38 -16.80 -9.96 -14.11
C LEU A 38 -16.03 -10.66 -12.98
N ASN A 39 -16.47 -11.86 -12.60
CA ASN A 39 -15.71 -12.72 -11.71
C ASN A 39 -14.48 -13.28 -12.46
N GLU A 40 -13.87 -12.46 -13.30
CA GLU A 40 -12.67 -12.79 -14.03
C GLU A 40 -11.49 -12.67 -13.08
N THR A 41 -10.62 -13.67 -13.16
CA THR A 41 -9.42 -13.75 -12.33
C THR A 41 -8.23 -14.05 -13.21
N TYR A 42 -7.07 -13.55 -12.80
CA TYR A 42 -5.79 -13.80 -13.45
C TYR A 42 -4.81 -14.38 -12.43
N THR A 43 -4.18 -15.50 -12.79
CA THR A 43 -3.07 -16.05 -12.01
C THR A 43 -1.77 -15.43 -12.52
N VAL A 44 -1.10 -14.69 -11.65
CA VAL A 44 0.17 -14.01 -11.93
C VAL A 44 1.22 -15.04 -12.37
N GLN A 45 1.89 -14.76 -13.47
CA GLN A 45 2.97 -15.57 -14.03
C GLN A 45 4.34 -15.01 -13.67
N GLU A 46 5.37 -15.81 -13.88
CA GLU A 46 6.75 -15.37 -13.69
C GLU A 46 7.06 -14.19 -14.62
N ASN A 47 7.65 -13.13 -14.06
CA ASN A 47 7.98 -11.87 -14.72
C ASN A 47 6.79 -10.98 -15.11
N ASP A 48 5.58 -11.28 -14.65
CA ASP A 48 4.47 -10.34 -14.79
C ASP A 48 4.71 -9.08 -13.96
N THR A 49 4.20 -7.95 -14.47
CA THR A 49 4.02 -6.71 -13.70
C THR A 49 2.54 -6.39 -13.62
N LEU A 50 2.14 -5.71 -12.54
CA LEU A 50 0.74 -5.32 -12.38
C LEU A 50 0.27 -4.42 -13.53
N SER A 51 1.14 -3.54 -14.02
CA SER A 51 0.86 -2.66 -15.16
C SER A 51 0.68 -3.42 -16.48
N ALA A 52 1.45 -4.47 -16.73
CA ALA A 52 1.29 -5.29 -17.93
C ALA A 52 -0.02 -6.10 -17.88
N ILE A 53 -0.40 -6.60 -16.71
CA ILE A 53 -1.68 -7.27 -16.49
C ILE A 53 -2.82 -6.28 -16.69
N ALA A 54 -2.77 -5.10 -16.06
CA ALA A 54 -3.79 -4.07 -16.18
C ALA A 54 -4.01 -3.65 -17.64
N ALA A 55 -2.92 -3.42 -18.38
CA ALA A 55 -2.96 -3.09 -19.80
C ALA A 55 -3.59 -4.22 -20.65
N LYS A 56 -3.29 -5.49 -20.36
CA LYS A 56 -3.89 -6.66 -21.03
C LYS A 56 -5.42 -6.69 -20.88
N TYR A 57 -5.93 -6.26 -19.73
CA TYR A 57 -7.36 -6.25 -19.42
C TYR A 57 -8.05 -4.91 -19.71
N GLY A 58 -7.31 -3.88 -20.13
CA GLY A 58 -7.86 -2.54 -20.36
C GLY A 58 -8.40 -1.88 -19.09
N VAL A 59 -7.78 -2.17 -17.94
CA VAL A 59 -8.11 -1.61 -16.63
C VAL A 59 -6.94 -0.77 -16.12
N GLY A 60 -7.18 0.07 -15.10
CA GLY A 60 -6.12 0.84 -14.47
C GLY A 60 -5.28 -0.02 -13.55
N THR A 61 -3.97 0.26 -13.51
CA THR A 61 -3.03 -0.43 -12.62
C THR A 61 -3.44 -0.25 -11.15
N CYS A 62 -3.87 0.95 -10.77
CA CYS A 62 -4.35 1.23 -9.43
C CYS A 62 -5.75 0.69 -9.17
N ASP A 63 -6.63 0.66 -10.17
CA ASP A 63 -7.93 0.00 -10.04
C ASP A 63 -7.75 -1.49 -9.71
N LEU A 64 -6.81 -2.14 -10.39
CA LEU A 64 -6.45 -3.53 -10.16
C LEU A 64 -5.80 -3.73 -8.78
N ALA A 65 -4.87 -2.86 -8.39
CA ALA A 65 -4.20 -2.93 -7.08
C ALA A 65 -5.19 -2.84 -5.92
N ARG A 66 -6.08 -1.86 -5.96
CA ARG A 66 -7.05 -1.58 -4.88
C ARG A 66 -8.07 -2.68 -4.71
N LEU A 67 -8.56 -3.26 -5.83
CA LEU A 67 -9.49 -4.38 -5.79
C LEU A 67 -8.87 -5.62 -5.13
N ASN A 68 -7.56 -5.80 -5.29
CA ASN A 68 -6.81 -6.95 -4.77
C ASN A 68 -6.07 -6.68 -3.46
N ILE A 69 -6.25 -5.48 -2.90
CA ILE A 69 -5.66 -5.07 -1.61
C ILE A 69 -4.14 -5.20 -1.63
N LEU A 70 -3.52 -4.85 -2.77
CA LEU A 70 -2.07 -4.91 -2.90
C LEU A 70 -1.44 -3.78 -2.08
N ALA A 71 -0.64 -4.14 -1.09
CA ALA A 71 0.03 -3.19 -0.20
C ALA A 71 0.89 -2.19 -1.00
N ASP A 72 1.71 -2.73 -1.89
CA ASP A 72 2.56 -2.00 -2.82
C ASP A 72 2.33 -2.58 -4.23
N PRO A 73 1.78 -1.81 -5.18
CA PRO A 73 1.50 -2.27 -6.54
C PRO A 73 2.73 -2.77 -7.31
N ASN A 74 3.95 -2.45 -6.85
CA ASN A 74 5.18 -2.93 -7.46
C ASN A 74 5.50 -4.39 -7.12
N PHE A 75 4.84 -4.97 -6.12
CA PHE A 75 5.10 -6.33 -5.65
C PHE A 75 3.88 -7.22 -5.86
N ILE A 76 3.97 -8.09 -6.85
CA ILE A 76 3.05 -9.21 -7.08
C ILE A 76 3.85 -10.51 -7.17
N TYR A 77 3.26 -11.61 -6.73
CA TYR A 77 3.94 -12.90 -6.67
C TYR A 77 3.41 -13.87 -7.71
N ALA A 78 4.30 -14.59 -8.39
CA ALA A 78 3.89 -15.66 -9.29
C ALA A 78 3.03 -16.69 -8.54
N GLY A 79 1.88 -17.03 -9.11
CA GLY A 79 0.86 -17.88 -8.49
C GLY A 79 -0.24 -17.11 -7.74
N GLU A 80 -0.07 -15.82 -7.47
CA GLU A 80 -1.11 -14.97 -6.88
C GLU A 80 -2.33 -14.88 -7.80
N VAL A 81 -3.54 -14.91 -7.24
CA VAL A 81 -4.78 -14.83 -8.01
C VAL A 81 -5.38 -13.44 -7.85
N LEU A 82 -5.31 -12.65 -8.91
CA LEU A 82 -5.88 -11.31 -8.97
C LEU A 82 -7.30 -11.36 -9.52
N ARG A 83 -8.21 -10.66 -8.87
CA ARG A 83 -9.55 -10.34 -9.36
C ARG A 83 -9.43 -9.17 -10.34
N ILE A 84 -10.01 -9.32 -11.53
CA ILE A 84 -9.96 -8.29 -12.55
C ILE A 84 -11.19 -7.38 -12.41
N PRO A 85 -11.01 -6.04 -12.26
CA PRO A 85 -12.15 -5.12 -12.19
C PRO A 85 -12.86 -5.04 -13.54
N ALA A 86 -14.12 -4.61 -13.52
CA ALA A 86 -14.79 -4.19 -14.75
C ALA A 86 -14.02 -3.00 -15.36
N GLN A 87 -13.96 -2.94 -16.69
CA GLN A 87 -13.26 -1.86 -17.40
C GLN A 87 -13.86 -0.49 -17.03
N PRO A 88 -13.10 0.39 -16.35
CA PRO A 88 -13.58 1.71 -15.99
C PRO A 88 -13.54 2.63 -17.21
N THR A 89 -14.38 3.66 -17.22
CA THR A 89 -14.33 4.72 -18.25
C THR A 89 -13.07 5.59 -18.14
N PHE A 90 -12.50 5.66 -16.94
CA PHE A 90 -11.27 6.39 -16.64
C PHE A 90 -10.35 5.48 -15.79
N PRO A 91 -9.51 4.65 -16.43
CA PRO A 91 -8.50 3.87 -15.74
C PRO A 91 -7.56 4.76 -14.92
N ASP A 92 -7.32 4.40 -13.67
CA ASP A 92 -6.27 5.01 -12.86
C ASP A 92 -5.03 4.12 -12.84
N ASP A 93 -3.94 4.64 -13.40
CA ASP A 93 -2.66 3.93 -13.51
C ASP A 93 -1.61 4.39 -12.52
N LEU A 94 -1.81 5.51 -11.80
CA LEU A 94 -0.70 6.20 -11.13
C LEU A 94 -0.94 6.57 -9.68
N SER A 95 -2.17 6.83 -9.25
CA SER A 95 -2.37 7.51 -7.94
C SER A 95 -2.08 6.63 -6.71
N CYS A 96 -2.01 5.32 -6.89
CA CYS A 96 -1.69 4.34 -5.86
C CYS A 96 -0.19 4.04 -5.72
N PHE A 97 0.66 4.66 -6.54
CA PHE A 97 2.11 4.54 -6.45
C PHE A 97 2.67 5.68 -5.60
N SER A 98 3.64 5.35 -4.75
CA SER A 98 4.50 6.40 -4.24
C SER A 98 5.40 6.91 -5.36
N THR A 99 5.67 8.21 -5.34
CA THR A 99 6.46 8.87 -6.36
C THR A 99 7.84 9.22 -5.83
N ASN A 100 8.84 9.16 -6.70
CA ASN A 100 10.17 9.63 -6.37
C ASN A 100 10.19 11.16 -6.30
N ASN A 101 10.07 11.70 -5.09
CA ASN A 101 10.21 13.12 -4.87
C ASN A 101 11.69 13.53 -4.77
N THR A 102 12.34 13.73 -5.92
CA THR A 102 13.73 14.22 -5.98
C THR A 102 13.89 15.63 -5.42
N GLU A 103 12.79 16.38 -5.30
CA GLU A 103 12.74 17.75 -4.77
C GLU A 103 12.32 17.79 -3.29
N ALA A 104 12.32 16.65 -2.59
CA ALA A 104 12.02 16.63 -1.16
C ALA A 104 12.94 17.59 -0.40
N THR A 105 12.35 18.48 0.39
CA THR A 105 13.07 19.46 1.23
C THR A 105 13.09 19.06 2.70
N ASN A 106 12.18 18.18 3.12
CA ASN A 106 12.09 17.68 4.49
C ASN A 106 13.33 16.83 4.81
N THR A 107 13.91 17.03 5.99
CA THR A 107 15.08 16.27 6.45
C THR A 107 14.74 15.26 7.55
N CYS A 108 13.46 15.14 7.91
CA CYS A 108 12.99 14.26 8.96
C CYS A 108 11.49 13.97 8.80
N ILE A 109 11.00 12.94 9.49
CA ILE A 109 9.59 12.59 9.59
C ILE A 109 9.04 12.90 10.98
N ASP A 110 7.74 13.14 11.09
CA ASP A 110 7.10 13.41 12.38
C ASP A 110 6.90 12.12 13.19
N SER A 111 7.31 12.12 14.46
CA SER A 111 7.15 11.06 15.49
C SER A 111 7.60 9.63 15.16
N GLY A 112 8.17 9.40 13.98
CA GLY A 112 8.80 8.15 13.60
C GLY A 112 7.94 7.21 12.76
N PRO A 113 8.27 5.91 12.73
CA PRO A 113 9.32 5.23 13.53
C PRO A 113 10.76 5.56 13.09
N HIS A 114 11.73 5.41 14.00
CA HIS A 114 13.14 5.77 13.77
C HIS A 114 13.92 4.71 12.96
N VAL A 115 13.32 3.56 12.70
CA VAL A 115 13.98 2.41 12.07
C VAL A 115 13.09 1.86 10.98
N TYR A 116 13.67 1.65 9.80
CA TYR A 116 13.04 1.00 8.67
C TYR A 116 13.82 -0.27 8.31
N THR A 117 13.11 -1.38 8.09
CA THR A 117 13.72 -2.64 7.64
C THR A 117 13.75 -2.65 6.12
N ILE A 118 14.94 -2.85 5.55
CA ILE A 118 15.20 -2.84 4.11
C ILE A 118 14.42 -3.99 3.44
N MET A 119 13.64 -3.64 2.43
CA MET A 119 12.89 -4.56 1.59
C MET A 119 13.67 -4.94 0.32
N PRO A 120 13.27 -6.00 -0.41
CA PRO A 120 13.89 -6.34 -1.69
C PRO A 120 13.89 -5.16 -2.67
N GLY A 121 15.08 -4.86 -3.23
CA GLY A 121 15.25 -3.80 -4.23
C GLY A 121 15.30 -2.37 -3.69
N ASP A 122 15.35 -2.19 -2.37
CA ASP A 122 15.54 -0.89 -1.75
C ASP A 122 16.93 -0.30 -2.01
N THR A 123 16.94 1.02 -2.20
CA THR A 123 18.12 1.87 -2.22
C THR A 123 17.92 2.99 -1.20
N ILE A 124 18.96 3.75 -0.85
CA ILE A 124 18.81 4.92 0.03
C ILE A 124 17.87 5.95 -0.60
N GLN A 125 17.95 6.17 -1.91
CA GLN A 125 17.06 7.10 -2.59
C GLN A 125 15.60 6.64 -2.54
N LYS A 126 15.30 5.36 -2.77
CA LYS A 126 13.93 4.83 -2.65
C LYS A 126 13.41 5.00 -1.23
N ILE A 127 14.22 4.64 -0.24
CA ILE A 127 13.84 4.81 1.16
C ILE A 127 13.55 6.29 1.45
N ALA A 128 14.46 7.19 1.10
CA ALA A 128 14.33 8.62 1.40
C ALA A 128 13.18 9.28 0.63
N ASN A 129 13.25 9.32 -0.70
CA ASN A 129 12.37 10.12 -1.54
C ASN A 129 11.02 9.44 -1.82
N GLU A 130 11.02 8.13 -2.05
CA GLU A 130 9.79 7.39 -2.39
C GLU A 130 9.05 6.94 -1.14
N ARG A 131 9.73 6.37 -0.13
CA ARG A 131 9.02 5.82 1.04
C ARG A 131 8.74 6.88 2.08
N PHE A 132 9.71 7.73 2.41
CA PHE A 132 9.60 8.67 3.53
C PHE A 132 9.38 10.13 3.13
N ASN A 133 9.49 10.47 1.83
CA ASN A 133 9.37 11.83 1.34
C ASN A 133 10.31 12.83 2.05
N ILE A 134 11.56 12.40 2.28
CA ILE A 134 12.65 13.18 2.89
C ILE A 134 13.88 13.19 1.97
N THR A 135 14.86 14.02 2.28
CA THR A 135 16.08 14.14 1.47
C THR A 135 16.94 12.88 1.60
N VAL A 136 17.57 12.46 0.49
CA VAL A 136 18.58 11.38 0.49
C VAL A 136 19.69 11.67 1.50
N GLU A 137 20.12 12.94 1.56
CA GLU A 137 21.16 13.39 2.48
C GLU A 137 20.79 13.13 3.94
N SER A 138 19.53 13.35 4.33
CA SER A 138 19.07 13.12 5.70
C SER A 138 19.13 11.64 6.14
N VAL A 139 19.06 10.72 5.18
CA VAL A 139 19.19 9.27 5.44
C VAL A 139 20.66 8.83 5.39
N ILE A 140 21.45 9.37 4.46
CA ILE A 140 22.85 8.96 4.23
C ILE A 140 23.83 9.60 5.22
N ASN A 141 23.53 10.79 5.77
CA ASN A 141 24.48 11.53 6.58
C ASN A 141 24.77 10.80 7.90
N GLN A 142 26.02 10.39 8.03
CA GLN A 142 26.48 9.24 8.80
C GLN A 142 26.55 9.48 10.31
N THR A 143 26.43 10.73 10.79
CA THR A 143 26.67 11.03 12.21
C THR A 143 25.64 10.40 13.16
N ALA A 144 24.45 10.04 12.67
CA ALA A 144 23.40 9.36 13.43
C ALA A 144 23.23 7.87 13.10
N GLN A 145 23.75 7.39 11.95
CA GLN A 145 23.60 6.01 11.51
C GLN A 145 24.61 5.12 12.24
N THR A 146 24.12 4.05 12.89
CA THR A 146 24.95 2.99 13.46
C THR A 146 24.49 1.66 12.85
N GLY A 147 25.39 0.74 12.52
CA GLY A 147 25.04 -0.56 11.95
C GLY A 147 25.34 -0.68 10.45
N TYR A 148 24.50 -1.40 9.71
CA TYR A 148 24.72 -1.85 8.32
C TYR A 148 25.13 -0.73 7.35
N ILE A 149 24.37 0.36 7.28
CA ILE A 149 24.65 1.48 6.35
C ILE A 149 25.96 2.18 6.67
N ALA A 150 26.25 2.41 7.95
CA ALA A 150 27.48 3.09 8.37
C ALA A 150 28.74 2.28 8.05
N ALA A 151 28.66 0.95 8.07
CA ALA A 151 29.79 0.08 7.74
C ALA A 151 30.06 0.01 6.23
N LEU A 152 29.03 0.14 5.40
CA LEU A 152 29.14 -0.07 3.95
C LEU A 152 29.33 1.22 3.15
N ASN A 153 28.93 2.37 3.69
CA ASN A 153 28.91 3.65 2.97
C ASN A 153 28.33 3.53 1.54
N PRO A 154 27.10 3.02 1.38
CA PRO A 154 26.49 2.81 0.07
C PRO A 154 26.18 4.16 -0.59
N GLY A 155 26.27 4.20 -1.92
CA GLY A 155 25.75 5.30 -2.71
C GLY A 155 24.21 5.37 -2.69
N PRO A 156 23.61 6.49 -3.11
CA PRO A 156 22.16 6.68 -3.10
C PRO A 156 21.35 5.62 -3.85
N TYR A 157 21.95 5.02 -4.88
CA TYR A 157 21.30 4.07 -5.79
C TYR A 157 21.79 2.63 -5.60
N ASP A 158 22.69 2.39 -4.65
CA ASP A 158 23.15 1.04 -4.37
C ASP A 158 22.02 0.23 -3.73
N VAL A 159 21.79 -0.97 -4.24
CA VAL A 159 20.80 -1.88 -3.68
C VAL A 159 21.29 -2.36 -2.32
N LEU A 160 20.45 -2.16 -1.31
CA LEU A 160 20.74 -2.50 0.06
C LEU A 160 20.33 -3.96 0.35
N GLN A 161 21.01 -4.59 1.31
CA GLN A 161 20.68 -5.94 1.73
C GLN A 161 19.35 -5.99 2.47
N THR A 162 18.43 -6.80 1.98
CA THR A 162 17.12 -7.04 2.59
C THR A 162 17.25 -7.57 4.03
N GLY A 163 16.37 -7.11 4.91
CA GLY A 163 16.30 -7.54 6.32
C GLY A 163 17.21 -6.74 7.26
N GLU A 164 18.19 -6.01 6.73
CA GLU A 164 18.96 -5.05 7.51
C GLU A 164 18.14 -3.79 7.80
N THR A 165 18.61 -2.96 8.72
CA THR A 165 17.88 -1.76 9.14
C THR A 165 18.58 -0.46 8.75
N VAL A 166 17.79 0.55 8.38
CA VAL A 166 18.21 1.94 8.18
C VAL A 166 17.54 2.81 9.23
N LYS A 167 18.26 3.76 9.85
CA LYS A 167 17.62 4.74 10.72
C LYS A 167 16.99 5.84 9.88
N ILE A 168 15.80 6.27 10.29
CA ILE A 168 15.04 7.34 9.63
C ILE A 168 15.03 8.55 10.57
N PRO A 169 15.51 9.73 10.14
CA PRO A 169 15.56 10.92 10.99
C PRO A 169 14.14 11.33 11.40
N ILE A 170 13.95 11.59 12.69
CA ILE A 170 12.68 12.06 13.26
C ILE A 170 12.84 13.53 13.63
N CYS A 171 11.80 14.32 13.36
CA CYS A 171 11.78 15.73 13.71
C CYS A 171 11.64 15.90 15.23
N ASP A 172 12.49 16.73 15.83
CA ASP A 172 12.40 17.07 17.24
C ASP A 172 11.06 17.70 17.58
N ASN A 173 10.57 17.48 18.80
CA ASN A 173 9.34 18.07 19.30
C ASN A 173 8.13 17.82 18.40
N THR A 174 8.00 16.62 17.83
CA THR A 174 6.80 16.20 17.10
C THR A 174 6.08 15.08 17.86
N ALA A 175 4.75 15.09 17.82
CA ALA A 175 3.90 14.03 18.34
C ALA A 175 2.82 13.67 17.32
N CYS A 176 2.54 12.38 17.16
CA CYS A 176 1.46 11.84 16.35
C CYS A 176 0.59 10.93 17.23
N THR A 177 -0.68 10.80 16.87
CA THR A 177 -1.56 9.80 17.45
C THR A 177 -1.40 8.47 16.68
N MET A 178 -1.42 7.35 17.40
CA MET A 178 -1.37 6.02 16.79
C MET A 178 -2.74 5.35 16.84
N THR A 179 -3.17 4.79 15.71
CA THR A 179 -4.37 3.95 15.62
C THR A 179 -4.09 2.69 14.80
N GLN A 180 -5.07 1.80 14.73
CA GLN A 180 -5.05 0.63 13.88
C GLN A 180 -6.07 0.76 12.75
N PHE A 181 -5.77 0.16 11.59
CA PHE A 181 -6.66 0.07 10.45
C PHE A 181 -6.60 -1.30 9.81
N THR A 182 -7.61 -1.68 9.04
CA THR A 182 -7.60 -2.90 8.23
C THR A 182 -7.70 -2.52 6.77
N LEU A 183 -6.82 -3.09 5.94
CA LEU A 183 -6.91 -2.95 4.49
C LEU A 183 -8.05 -3.82 3.97
N GLY A 184 -9.23 -3.21 3.78
CA GLY A 184 -10.37 -3.84 3.09
C GLY A 184 -10.46 -3.48 1.60
N TYR A 185 -9.79 -2.39 1.22
CA TYR A 185 -9.70 -1.83 -0.12
C TYR A 185 -8.54 -0.82 -0.11
N GLY A 186 -7.86 -0.61 -1.23
CA GLY A 186 -6.80 0.38 -1.35
C GLY A 186 -5.38 -0.20 -1.31
N THR A 187 -4.38 0.67 -1.42
CA THR A 187 -2.94 0.36 -1.26
C THR A 187 -2.34 1.16 -0.10
N LEU A 188 -1.12 0.87 0.34
CA LEU A 188 -0.48 1.68 1.40
C LEU A 188 -0.34 3.16 1.01
N GLN A 189 -0.23 3.50 -0.27
CA GLN A 189 -0.22 4.88 -0.75
C GLN A 189 -1.57 5.58 -0.52
N ASP A 190 -2.69 4.90 -0.73
CA ASP A 190 -4.02 5.47 -0.47
C ASP A 190 -4.16 5.82 1.03
N PHE A 191 -3.67 4.94 1.91
CA PHE A 191 -3.72 5.13 3.36
C PHE A 191 -2.76 6.20 3.85
N ALA A 192 -1.54 6.23 3.30
CA ALA A 192 -0.57 7.28 3.55
C ALA A 192 -1.16 8.66 3.23
N THR A 193 -1.82 8.77 2.08
CA THR A 193 -2.52 9.99 1.66
C THR A 193 -3.66 10.35 2.62
N TYR A 194 -4.47 9.37 3.02
CA TYR A 194 -5.60 9.59 3.92
C TYR A 194 -5.17 10.08 5.32
N TYR A 195 -4.12 9.47 5.89
CA TYR A 195 -3.64 9.81 7.24
C TYR A 195 -2.62 10.95 7.26
N GLY A 196 -2.19 11.45 6.10
CA GLY A 196 -1.20 12.53 6.00
C GLY A 196 0.19 12.10 6.46
N VAL A 197 0.57 10.84 6.21
CA VAL A 197 1.88 10.26 6.57
C VAL A 197 2.56 9.68 5.33
N ALA A 198 3.84 9.36 5.44
CA ALA A 198 4.57 8.70 4.37
C ALA A 198 4.31 7.18 4.34
N VAL A 199 4.34 6.56 3.16
CA VAL A 199 4.17 5.09 3.00
C VAL A 199 5.18 4.32 3.85
N GLY A 200 6.42 4.82 3.91
CA GLY A 200 7.50 4.27 4.72
C GLY A 200 7.18 4.25 6.22
N GLN A 201 6.42 5.22 6.74
CA GLN A 201 5.99 5.21 8.15
C GLN A 201 5.05 4.05 8.42
N ILE A 202 4.09 3.81 7.52
CA ILE A 202 3.18 2.67 7.63
C ILE A 202 3.95 1.37 7.52
N MET A 203 4.86 1.25 6.54
CA MET A 203 5.67 0.05 6.35
C MET A 203 6.56 -0.28 7.56
N ALA A 204 7.19 0.74 8.14
CA ALA A 204 8.08 0.55 9.28
C ALA A 204 7.34 0.18 10.57
N LEU A 205 6.08 0.60 10.73
CA LEU A 205 5.22 0.20 11.86
C LEU A 205 4.67 -1.23 11.70
N ASN A 206 4.56 -1.70 10.46
CA ASN A 206 3.92 -2.96 10.11
C ASN A 206 4.91 -3.95 9.53
N LEU A 207 5.96 -4.25 10.30
CA LEU A 207 7.03 -5.16 9.88
C LEU A 207 6.48 -6.52 9.44
N GLY A 208 6.87 -6.94 8.24
CA GLY A 208 6.44 -8.20 7.63
C GLY A 208 5.12 -8.12 6.87
N TYR A 209 4.44 -6.97 6.85
CA TYR A 209 3.31 -6.76 5.95
C TYR A 209 3.81 -6.58 4.52
N ASN A 210 3.37 -7.48 3.64
CA ASN A 210 3.82 -7.53 2.26
C ASN A 210 2.64 -7.70 1.29
N HIS A 211 1.71 -8.60 1.61
CA HIS A 211 0.51 -8.83 0.80
C HIS A 211 -0.64 -9.44 1.62
N SER A 212 -1.76 -9.58 0.92
CA SER A 212 -3.16 -9.79 1.27
C SER A 212 -3.52 -11.05 2.08
N GLU A 213 -2.64 -11.55 2.94
CA GLU A 213 -3.02 -12.62 3.87
C GLU A 213 -3.68 -12.03 5.12
N ALA A 214 -5.01 -11.97 5.03
CA ALA A 214 -5.97 -11.63 6.07
C ALA A 214 -6.05 -10.14 6.45
N ALA A 215 -7.24 -9.78 6.95
CA ALA A 215 -7.59 -8.51 7.58
C ALA A 215 -6.78 -8.30 8.88
N VAL A 216 -5.46 -8.21 8.79
CA VAL A 216 -4.59 -7.94 9.92
C VAL A 216 -4.71 -6.44 10.24
N PRO A 217 -5.03 -6.07 11.49
CA PRO A 217 -4.96 -4.68 11.91
C PRO A 217 -3.51 -4.17 11.79
N LEU A 218 -3.33 -3.13 10.98
CA LEU A 218 -2.08 -2.42 10.76
C LEU A 218 -2.05 -1.15 11.60
N GLY A 219 -0.90 -0.83 12.20
CA GLY A 219 -0.68 0.43 12.89
C GLY A 219 -0.45 1.59 11.92
N VAL A 220 -0.98 2.77 12.25
CA VAL A 220 -0.72 3.99 11.50
C VAL A 220 -0.63 5.19 12.44
N LEU A 221 0.22 6.14 12.07
CA LEU A 221 0.28 7.45 12.71
C LEU A 221 -0.63 8.42 11.98
N TYR A 222 -1.23 9.34 12.71
CA TYR A 222 -2.03 10.43 12.16
C TYR A 222 -2.05 11.60 13.15
N ASP A 223 -2.58 12.74 12.70
CA ASP A 223 -2.67 13.97 13.52
C ASP A 223 -1.30 14.35 14.11
N CYS A 224 -0.29 14.34 13.24
CA CYS A 224 1.08 14.70 13.57
C CYS A 224 1.20 16.22 13.71
N SER A 225 1.78 16.68 14.82
CA SER A 225 1.96 18.10 15.08
C SER A 225 3.20 18.38 15.93
N ALA A 226 3.70 19.61 15.83
CA ALA A 226 4.74 20.11 16.72
C ALA A 226 4.18 20.28 18.14
N VAL A 227 4.95 19.83 19.13
CA VAL A 227 4.66 19.97 20.56
C VAL A 227 5.65 20.97 21.19
N ASN A 228 5.22 21.69 22.22
CA ASN A 228 6.05 22.66 22.94
C ASN A 228 6.54 22.10 24.27
#